data_AF-A0A327NFE7-F1
#
_entry.id   AF-A0A327NFE7-F1
#
_cell.length_a   1.000
_cell.length_b   1.000
_cell.length_c   1.000
_cell.angle_alpha   90.00
_cell.angle_beta   90.00
_cell.angle_gamma   90.00
#
_symmetry.space_group_name_H-M   'P 1'
#
loop_
_entity.id
_entity.type
_entity.pdbx_description
1 polymer ?
#
loop_
_entity_poly.entity_id
_entity_poly.type
_entity_poly.pdbx_seq_one_letter_code
_entity_poly.pdbx_strand_id
1 'polypeptide(L)' 'MYGLGEWRAEVDQRGNPTLLTSPSWAGAYPWIDRTTNIYGFFLTHVDVNGSARVDRFNAFYASPVLSQMVRQLVNEPRKP' A
#
# COMPACT_ATOMS: atom_id res chain seq x y z
N MET A 1 6.02 -0.44 11.92
CA MET A 1 5.94 -1.37 13.08
C MET A 1 5.13 -2.59 12.66
N TYR A 2 5.30 -3.74 13.32
CA TYR A 2 4.53 -4.96 13.00
C TYR A 2 3.41 -5.21 14.02
N GLY A 3 2.29 -5.75 13.56
CA GLY A 3 1.10 -6.13 14.32
C GLY A 3 0.90 -7.65 14.32
N LEU A 4 -0.35 -8.11 14.25
CA LEU A 4 -0.70 -9.54 14.24
C LEU A 4 -0.90 -10.04 12.82
N GLY A 5 0.20 -10.21 12.08
CA GLY A 5 0.14 -10.62 10.67
C GLY A 5 -0.01 -9.45 9.69
N GLU A 6 0.09 -8.22 10.19
CA GLU A 6 0.08 -7.01 9.37
C GLU A 6 1.17 -6.01 9.75
N TRP A 7 1.55 -5.18 8.79
CA TRP A 7 2.37 -4.01 9.00
C TRP A 7 1.50 -2.82 9.39
N ARG A 8 1.86 -2.18 10.49
CA ARG A 8 1.40 -0.84 10.87
C ARG A 8 2.31 0.16 10.14
N ALA A 9 1.96 0.42 8.89
CA ALA A 9 2.75 1.23 7.94
C ALA A 9 2.77 2.70 8.35
N GLU A 10 1.66 3.20 8.92
CA GLU A 10 1.58 4.53 9.52
C GLU A 10 0.91 4.44 10.90
N VAL A 11 1.32 5.31 11.82
CA VAL A 11 0.74 5.47 13.15
C VAL A 11 0.56 6.94 13.48
N ASP A 12 -0.47 7.27 14.26
CA ASP A 12 -0.66 8.62 14.81
C ASP A 12 0.28 8.89 16.00
N GLN A 13 0.21 10.11 16.55
CA GLN A 13 1.00 10.53 17.72
C GLN A 13 0.68 9.75 19.00
N ARG A 14 -0.48 9.10 19.08
CA ARG A 14 -0.91 8.26 20.21
C ARG A 14 -0.50 6.80 20.01
N GLY A 15 0.13 6.48 18.89
CA GLY A 15 0.51 5.13 18.54
C GLY A 15 -0.66 4.28 18.06
N ASN A 16 -1.77 4.85 17.56
CA ASN A 16 -2.80 4.08 16.87
C ASN A 16 -2.40 3.89 15.40
N PRO A 17 -2.56 2.68 14.82
CA PRO A 17 -2.29 2.49 13.40
C PRO A 17 -3.33 3.23 12.55
N THR A 18 -2.85 4.04 11.62
CA THR A 18 -3.66 4.80 10.65
C THR A 18 -3.65 4.16 9.27
N LEU A 19 -2.58 3.43 8.93
CA LEU A 19 -2.46 2.61 7.72
C LEU A 19 -1.96 1.21 8.08
N LEU A 20 -2.77 0.20 7.77
CA LEU A 20 -2.44 -1.22 7.95
C LEU A 20 -2.24 -1.86 6.58
N THR A 21 -1.22 -2.70 6.43
CA THR A 21 -0.88 -3.33 5.14
C THR A 21 -0.36 -4.75 5.34
N SER A 22 -0.48 -5.63 4.34
CA SER A 22 0.19 -6.94 4.34
C SER A 22 0.74 -7.28 2.95
N PRO A 23 1.80 -6.56 2.50
CA PRO A 23 2.38 -6.74 1.16
C PRO A 23 2.98 -8.14 0.97
N SER A 24 2.82 -8.67 -0.24
CA SER A 24 3.49 -9.89 -0.70
C SER A 24 4.71 -9.54 -1.56
N TRP A 25 5.74 -10.40 -1.51
CA TRP A 25 6.90 -10.31 -2.40
C TRP A 25 6.50 -10.39 -3.88
N ALA A 26 5.40 -11.08 -4.18
CA ALA A 26 4.88 -11.25 -5.54
C ALA A 26 4.01 -10.07 -6.01
N GLY A 27 3.77 -9.05 -5.18
CA GLY A 27 3.08 -7.81 -5.58
C GLY A 27 1.62 -7.68 -5.16
N ALA A 28 1.04 -8.67 -4.48
CA ALA A 28 -0.25 -8.48 -3.83
C ALA A 28 -0.13 -7.43 -2.70
N TYR A 29 -1.06 -6.48 -2.66
CA TYR A 29 -1.06 -5.38 -1.70
C TYR A 29 -2.47 -5.09 -1.16
N PRO A 30 -2.85 -5.71 -0.04
CA PRO A 30 -4.00 -5.31 0.76
C PRO A 30 -3.64 -4.16 1.72
N TRP A 31 -4.55 -3.20 1.87
CA TRP A 31 -4.42 -2.14 2.87
C TRP A 31 -5.75 -1.72 3.48
N ILE A 32 -5.68 -1.16 4.69
CA ILE A 32 -6.76 -0.45 5.37
C ILE A 32 -6.22 0.92 5.78
N ASP A 33 -6.81 1.98 5.21
CA ASP A 33 -6.53 3.37 5.53
C ASP A 33 -7.64 3.96 6.40
N ARG A 34 -7.35 4.17 7.68
CA ARG A 34 -8.30 4.72 8.65
C ARG A 34 -8.42 6.24 8.57
N THR A 35 -7.52 6.92 7.86
CA THR A 35 -7.60 8.37 7.69
C THR A 35 -8.67 8.76 6.68
N THR A 36 -8.86 7.93 5.65
CA THR A 36 -9.87 8.11 4.59
C THR A 36 -11.04 7.14 4.72
N ASN A 37 -11.00 6.22 5.69
CA ASN A 37 -11.98 5.14 5.87
C ASN A 37 -12.15 4.25 4.63
N ILE A 38 -11.03 3.92 3.98
CA ILE A 38 -10.98 3.12 2.75
C ILE A 38 -10.13 1.88 3.00
N TYR A 39 -10.58 0.75 2.46
CA TYR A 39 -9.76 -0.44 2.28
C TYR A 39 -9.59 -0.73 0.80
N GLY A 40 -8.52 -1.41 0.44
CA GLY A 40 -8.28 -1.80 -0.93
C GLY A 40 -7.43 -3.05 -1.03
N PHE A 41 -7.48 -3.67 -2.20
CA PHE A 41 -6.68 -4.84 -2.51
C PHE A 41 -6.24 -4.80 -3.96
N PHE A 42 -4.93 -4.76 -4.17
CA PHE A 42 -4.34 -4.96 -5.48
C PHE A 42 -3.80 -6.38 -5.59
N LEU A 43 -4.33 -7.16 -6.53
CA LEU A 43 -3.93 -8.55 -6.75
C LEU A 43 -3.21 -8.68 -8.08
N THR A 44 -1.93 -9.04 -8.01
CA THR A 44 -1.09 -9.32 -9.17
C THR A 44 -0.02 -10.35 -8.79
N HIS A 45 0.73 -10.82 -9.78
CA HIS A 45 1.94 -11.60 -9.59
C HIS A 45 3.03 -11.05 -10.51
N VAL A 46 4.08 -10.49 -9.92
CA VAL A 46 5.23 -9.97 -10.67
C VAL A 46 6.00 -11.11 -11.35
N ASP A 47 6.42 -10.88 -12.60
CA ASP A 47 7.41 -11.74 -13.25
C ASP A 47 8.83 -11.29 -12.84
N VAL A 48 9.44 -12.04 -11.92
CA VAL A 48 10.79 -11.77 -11.42
C VAL A 48 11.91 -12.10 -12.42
N ASN A 49 11.59 -12.75 -13.54
CA ASN A 49 12.54 -13.04 -14.61
C ASN A 49 12.37 -12.11 -15.82
N GLY A 50 11.28 -11.34 -15.86
CA GLY A 50 10.96 -10.40 -16.93
C GLY A 50 11.50 -8.98 -16.70
N SER A 51 10.75 -7.98 -17.19
CA SER A 51 11.13 -6.56 -17.13
C SER A 51 11.39 -6.06 -15.71
N ALA A 52 10.66 -6.55 -14.71
CA ALA A 52 10.85 -6.13 -13.32
C ALA A 52 12.29 -6.33 -12.82
N ARG A 53 12.98 -7.37 -13.30
CA ARG A 53 14.41 -7.61 -12.99
C ARG A 53 15.33 -6.59 -13.65
N VAL A 54 15.07 -6.26 -14.92
CA VAL A 54 15.87 -5.32 -15.71
C VAL A 54 15.69 -3.90 -15.18
N ASP A 55 14.45 -3.52 -14.94
CA ASP A 55 14.03 -2.19 -14.47
C ASP A 55 14.30 -2.01 -12.96
N ARG A 56 14.77 -3.06 -12.27
CA ARG A 56 15.00 -3.13 -10.82
C ARG A 56 13.75 -2.76 -10.00
N PHE A 57 12.57 -3.05 -10.56
CA PHE A 57 11.31 -2.88 -9.88
C PHE A 57 11.14 -3.93 -8.78
N ASN A 58 10.83 -3.48 -7.58
CA ASN A 58 10.54 -4.36 -6.45
C ASN A 58 9.08 -4.19 -6.04
N ALA A 59 8.26 -5.20 -6.33
CA ALA A 59 6.82 -5.15 -6.08
C ALA A 59 6.50 -4.96 -4.60
N PHE A 60 7.27 -5.56 -3.69
CA PHE A 60 7.07 -5.42 -2.24
C PHE A 60 7.29 -3.97 -1.78
N TYR A 61 8.42 -3.36 -2.17
CA TYR A 61 8.76 -2.00 -1.75
C TYR A 61 7.98 -0.90 -2.50
N ALA A 62 7.54 -1.17 -3.73
CA ALA A 62 6.81 -0.19 -4.54
C ALA A 62 5.31 -0.12 -4.18
N SER A 63 4.73 -1.23 -3.69
CA SER A 63 3.30 -1.34 -3.42
C SER A 63 2.66 -0.22 -2.56
N PRO A 64 3.34 0.37 -1.55
CA PRO A 64 2.78 1.47 -0.78
C PRO A 64 2.35 2.70 -1.59
N VAL A 65 2.86 2.87 -2.81
CA VAL A 65 2.39 3.95 -3.71
C VAL A 65 0.89 3.88 -3.97
N LEU A 66 0.30 2.68 -3.99
CA LEU A 66 -1.11 2.47 -4.31
C LEU A 66 -2.04 3.11 -3.27
N SER A 67 -1.79 2.87 -1.98
CA SER A 67 -2.60 3.45 -0.90
C SER A 67 -2.44 4.97 -0.84
N GLN A 68 -1.24 5.49 -1.08
CA GLN A 68 -0.98 6.92 -1.13
C GLN A 68 -1.67 7.60 -2.32
N MET A 69 -1.64 6.99 -3.52
CA MET A 69 -2.35 7.51 -4.70
C MET A 69 -3.86 7.55 -4.49
N VAL A 70 -4.44 6.49 -3.91
CA VAL A 70 -5.88 6.46 -3.58
C VAL A 70 -6.22 7.57 -2.58
N ARG A 71 -5.41 7.72 -1.53
CA ARG A 71 -5.59 8.79 -0.53
C ARG A 71 -5.52 10.18 -1.17
N GLN A 72 -4.59 10.41 -2.09
CA GLN A 72 -4.48 11.68 -2.82
C GLN A 72 -5.74 11.95 -3.65
N LEU A 73 -6.16 10.99 -4.48
CA LEU A 73 -7.33 11.13 -5.35
C LEU A 73 -8.63 11.40 -4.58
N VAL A 74 -8.79 10.80 -3.40
CA VAL A 74 -9.98 10.98 -2.56
C VAL A 74 -9.99 12.34 -1.87
N ASN A 75 -8.82 12.89 -1.58
CA ASN A 75 -8.67 14.21 -0.96
C ASN A 75 -8.55 15.35 -1.98
N GLU A 76 -8.42 15.04 -3.28
CA GLU A 76 -8.41 16.04 -4.33
C GLU A 76 -9.78 16.72 -4.44
N PRO A 77 -9.84 18.06 -4.46
CA PRO A 77 -11.08 18.77 -4.71
C PRO A 77 -11.55 18.46 -6.14
N ARG A 78 -12.83 18.11 -6.30
CA ARG A 78 -13.43 17.92 -7.64
C ARG A 78 -13.23 19.19 -8.45
N LYS A 79 -12.60 19.06 -9.61
CA LYS A 79 -12.61 20.13 -10.62
C LYS A 79 -14.06 20.35 -11.06
N PRO A 80 -14.52 21.62 -11.14
CA PRO A 80 -15.88 21.95 -11.56
C PRO A 80 -16.15 21.51 -13.00
#